data_AF-A0A948YV76-F1
#
_entry.id   AF-A0A948YV76-F1
#
_cell.length_a   1.000
_cell.length_b   1.000
_cell.length_c   1.000
_cell.angle_alpha   90.00
_cell.angle_beta   90.00
_cell.angle_gamma   90.00
#
_symmetry.space_group_name_H-M   'P 1'
#
loop_
_entity.id
_entity.type
_entity.pdbx_description
1 polymer ?
#
loop_
_entity_poly.entity_id
_entity_poly.type
_entity_poly.pdbx_seq_one_letter_code
_entity_poly.pdbx_strand_id
1 'polypeptide(L)'
;MLETYDFKSLHSREQSYIRNSNDHSSCRVCHSLYPHHSNNLVRAFLNMHTGFMFCETCHINNKKFSELGYEWISSNNIEFVGEPFGSYFKPHPDQAQQGKNVISRIAVYQTSKGKKESLINTHDVSNAQLFLKVQDKMEASIRKKELDDFHKDVAKKEVSVACNGCHAAKGIMDFEKLGFDEKKADHLVNIDLKGLVDKYKTFFFPHLFPR
;
A
#
# COMPACT_ATOMS: atom_id res chain seq x y z
N MET A 1 -16.46 -13.17 0.48
CA MET A 1 -17.14 -12.41 -0.59
C MET A 1 -16.42 -11.09 -0.75
N LEU A 2 -15.88 -10.82 -1.95
CA LEU A 2 -15.44 -9.49 -2.33
C LEU A 2 -16.71 -8.65 -2.51
N GLU A 3 -17.05 -7.80 -1.54
CA GLU A 3 -18.06 -6.76 -1.78
C GLU A 3 -17.52 -5.88 -2.91
N THR A 4 -18.14 -5.99 -4.09
CA THR A 4 -17.84 -5.11 -5.22
C THR A 4 -18.47 -3.76 -4.92
N TYR A 5 -17.69 -2.88 -4.29
CA TYR A 5 -18.03 -1.48 -4.19
C TYR A 5 -18.22 -0.93 -5.61
N ASP A 6 -19.33 -0.23 -5.87
CA ASP A 6 -19.49 0.55 -7.09
C ASP A 6 -18.56 1.77 -7.01
N PHE A 7 -17.31 1.58 -7.43
CA PHE A 7 -16.29 2.62 -7.45
C PHE A 7 -16.74 3.84 -8.26
N LYS A 8 -17.56 3.66 -9.30
CA LYS A 8 -18.04 4.77 -10.12
C LYS A 8 -18.99 5.66 -9.33
N SER A 9 -19.90 5.08 -8.56
CA SER A 9 -20.78 5.85 -7.67
C SER A 9 -20.00 6.49 -6.53
N LEU A 10 -19.10 5.73 -5.89
CA LEU A 10 -18.30 6.19 -4.75
C LEU A 10 -17.41 7.39 -5.10
N HIS A 11 -16.74 7.34 -6.25
CA HIS A 11 -15.79 8.37 -6.69
C HIS A 11 -16.39 9.35 -7.72
N SER A 12 -17.73 9.40 -7.85
CA SER A 12 -18.44 10.20 -8.85
C SER A 12 -18.17 11.72 -8.78
N ARG A 13 -17.68 12.22 -7.64
CA ARG A 13 -17.37 13.63 -7.38
C ARG A 13 -15.87 13.91 -7.29
N GLU A 14 -15.03 12.91 -7.45
CA GLU A 14 -13.58 13.07 -7.36
C GLU A 14 -13.02 13.42 -8.75
N GLN A 15 -11.98 14.26 -8.78
CA GLN A 15 -11.28 14.60 -10.03
C GLN A 15 -10.71 13.35 -10.70
N SER A 16 -10.18 12.43 -9.89
CA SER A 16 -9.62 11.19 -10.37
C SER A 16 -9.62 10.11 -9.30
N TYR A 17 -9.69 8.85 -9.72
CA TYR A 17 -9.47 7.70 -8.85
C TYR A 17 -8.77 6.57 -9.61
N ILE A 18 -8.10 5.69 -8.88
CA ILE A 18 -7.48 4.49 -9.46
C ILE A 18 -8.62 3.49 -9.70
N ARG A 19 -8.75 3.01 -10.93
CA ARG A 19 -9.70 1.96 -11.28
C ARG A 19 -9.05 0.59 -11.25
N ASN A 20 -7.80 0.51 -11.68
CA ASN A 20 -7.05 -0.73 -11.73
C ASN A 20 -5.55 -0.48 -11.50
N SER A 21 -4.89 -1.44 -10.88
CA SER A 21 -3.44 -1.49 -10.67
C SER A 21 -2.94 -2.85 -11.14
N ASN A 22 -2.07 -2.88 -12.15
CA ASN A 22 -1.43 -4.11 -12.60
C ASN A 22 -0.07 -4.30 -11.91
N ASP A 23 -0.07 -4.31 -10.59
CA ASP A 23 1.15 -4.42 -9.77
C ASP A 23 1.66 -5.86 -9.60
N HIS A 24 0.95 -6.85 -10.15
CA HIS A 24 1.24 -8.28 -10.04
C HIS A 24 1.41 -8.79 -8.60
N SER A 25 0.92 -8.06 -7.59
CA SER A 25 0.95 -8.51 -6.20
C SER A 25 -0.10 -9.60 -5.98
N SER A 26 0.32 -10.68 -5.34
CA SER A 26 -0.57 -11.77 -4.89
C SER A 26 -1.69 -11.27 -3.98
N CYS A 27 -1.45 -10.22 -3.17
CA CYS A 27 -2.47 -9.62 -2.31
C CYS A 27 -3.69 -9.17 -3.13
N ARG A 28 -3.49 -8.68 -4.36
CA ARG A 28 -4.52 -8.13 -5.24
C ARG A 28 -5.34 -9.18 -5.97
N VAL A 29 -4.92 -10.45 -5.91
CA VAL A 29 -5.72 -11.57 -6.39
C VAL A 29 -6.94 -11.75 -5.50
N CYS A 30 -6.76 -11.64 -4.18
CA CYS A 30 -7.80 -11.92 -3.18
C CYS A 30 -8.39 -10.66 -2.52
N HIS A 31 -7.66 -9.55 -2.49
CA HIS A 31 -8.08 -8.29 -1.86
C HIS A 31 -8.31 -7.19 -2.90
N SER A 32 -9.32 -6.35 -2.63
CA SER A 32 -9.72 -5.25 -3.51
C SER A 32 -8.69 -4.12 -3.56
N LEU A 33 -8.92 -3.15 -4.46
CA LEU A 33 -8.05 -1.99 -4.60
C LEU A 33 -8.00 -1.10 -3.35
N TYR A 34 -9.12 -1.06 -2.64
CA TYR A 34 -9.35 -0.26 -1.44
C TYR A 34 -9.77 -1.22 -0.31
N PRO A 35 -8.83 -2.01 0.24
CA PRO A 35 -9.14 -3.12 1.13
C PRO A 35 -9.54 -2.67 2.54
N HIS A 36 -9.22 -1.44 2.93
CA HIS A 36 -9.54 -0.92 4.25
C HIS A 36 -11.00 -0.48 4.27
N HIS A 37 -11.81 -1.09 5.12
CA HIS A 37 -13.23 -0.75 5.28
C HIS A 37 -13.71 -0.86 6.73
N SER A 38 -12.94 -1.53 7.60
CA SER A 38 -13.31 -1.82 8.98
C SER A 38 -13.41 -0.60 9.89
N ASN A 39 -12.63 0.44 9.63
CA ASN A 39 -12.64 1.68 10.41
C ASN A 39 -12.95 2.88 9.51
N ASN A 40 -14.18 3.39 9.58
CA ASN A 40 -14.65 4.50 8.76
C ASN A 40 -13.84 5.79 8.95
N LEU A 41 -13.27 6.04 10.14
CA LEU A 41 -12.55 7.27 10.45
C LEU A 41 -11.26 7.40 9.64
N VAL A 42 -10.52 6.29 9.50
CA VAL A 42 -9.21 6.27 8.84
C VAL A 42 -9.23 5.56 7.48
N ARG A 43 -10.40 5.04 7.07
CA ARG A 43 -10.58 4.29 5.82
C ARG A 43 -9.98 5.00 4.62
N ALA A 44 -10.37 6.25 4.39
CA ALA A 44 -9.91 7.03 3.24
C ALA A 44 -8.39 7.22 3.28
N PHE A 45 -7.83 7.54 4.45
CA PHE A 45 -6.39 7.70 4.63
C PHE A 45 -5.60 6.42 4.35
N LEU A 46 -6.03 5.28 4.89
CA LEU A 46 -5.33 4.00 4.66
C LEU A 46 -5.45 3.56 3.19
N ASN A 47 -6.60 3.79 2.58
CA ASN A 47 -6.83 3.53 1.15
C ASN A 47 -6.06 4.47 0.23
N MET A 48 -5.75 5.69 0.65
CA MET A 48 -4.86 6.59 -0.09
C MET A 48 -3.44 6.03 -0.18
N HIS A 49 -2.92 5.42 0.89
CA HIS A 49 -1.56 4.86 0.91
C HIS A 49 -1.36 3.72 -0.09
N THR A 50 -2.42 2.97 -0.44
CA THR A 50 -2.32 1.92 -1.45
C THR A 50 -1.99 2.47 -2.84
N GLY A 51 -2.22 3.76 -3.08
CA GLY A 51 -1.85 4.44 -4.32
C GLY A 51 -0.34 4.62 -4.50
N PHE A 52 0.43 4.73 -3.42
CA PHE A 52 1.88 4.99 -3.49
C PHE A 52 2.73 4.02 -2.66
N MET A 53 2.14 2.99 -2.05
CA MET A 53 2.84 1.94 -1.31
C MET A 53 2.32 0.56 -1.68
N PHE A 54 3.18 -0.45 -1.67
CA PHE A 54 2.78 -1.85 -1.72
C PHE A 54 2.17 -2.32 -0.38
N CYS A 55 1.36 -3.36 -0.40
CA CYS A 55 0.68 -3.86 0.80
C CYS A 55 1.70 -4.27 1.88
N GLU A 56 2.77 -4.93 1.45
CA GLU A 56 3.86 -5.44 2.27
C GLU A 56 4.62 -4.31 2.98
N THR A 57 4.67 -3.10 2.40
CA THR A 57 5.29 -1.94 3.04
C THR A 57 4.69 -1.66 4.44
N CYS A 58 3.37 -1.83 4.59
CA CYS A 58 2.70 -1.69 5.89
C CYS A 58 2.56 -3.02 6.63
N HIS A 59 2.26 -4.08 5.89
CA HIS A 59 1.81 -5.36 6.43
C HIS A 59 2.91 -6.39 6.64
N ILE A 60 4.16 -6.16 6.24
CA ILE A 60 5.24 -7.13 6.49
C ILE A 60 5.46 -7.33 7.99
N ASN A 61 5.66 -8.59 8.39
CA ASN A 61 6.08 -8.95 9.74
C ASN A 61 7.58 -8.70 9.90
N ASN A 62 7.92 -7.46 10.27
CA ASN A 62 9.31 -7.01 10.43
C ASN A 62 10.15 -7.84 11.40
N LYS A 63 9.56 -8.63 12.31
CA LYS A 63 10.29 -9.53 13.21
C LYS A 63 10.92 -10.73 12.49
N LYS A 64 10.45 -11.06 11.28
CA LYS A 64 10.96 -12.19 10.49
C LYS A 64 12.13 -11.82 9.58
N PHE A 65 12.40 -10.54 9.40
CA PHE A 65 13.35 -10.06 8.41
C PHE A 65 14.40 -9.17 9.08
N SER A 66 15.64 -9.28 8.62
CA SER A 66 16.74 -8.40 9.02
C SER A 66 16.82 -7.20 8.08
N GLU A 67 17.26 -6.05 8.57
CA GLU A 67 17.69 -4.92 7.72
C GLU A 67 16.70 -4.56 6.60
N LEU A 68 15.50 -4.14 6.99
CA LEU A 68 14.49 -3.67 6.05
C LEU A 68 14.87 -2.31 5.46
N GLY A 69 14.70 -2.18 4.16
CA GLY A 69 14.83 -0.92 3.41
C GLY A 69 13.58 -0.65 2.58
N TYR A 70 13.33 0.63 2.28
CA TYR A 70 12.16 1.08 1.51
C TYR A 70 12.61 1.95 0.37
N GLU A 71 12.14 1.66 -0.84
CA GLU A 71 12.55 2.38 -2.04
C GLU A 71 11.40 2.49 -3.04
N TRP A 72 11.47 3.51 -3.89
CA TRP A 72 10.56 3.69 -5.00
C TRP A 72 10.87 2.70 -6.12
N ILE A 73 9.87 1.93 -6.52
CA ILE A 73 9.91 1.13 -7.75
C ILE A 73 8.84 1.64 -8.72
N SER A 74 9.21 1.76 -9.99
CA SER A 74 8.24 1.99 -11.06
C SER A 74 7.31 0.79 -11.13
N SER A 75 6.06 0.98 -10.74
CA SER A 75 5.04 -0.06 -10.87
C SER A 75 4.25 0.15 -12.16
N ASN A 76 3.94 -0.95 -12.83
CA ASN A 76 3.31 -0.97 -14.15
C ASN A 76 1.96 -0.22 -14.19
N ASN A 77 1.47 -0.05 -15.42
CA ASN A 77 0.20 0.55 -15.86
C ASN A 77 -0.89 0.63 -14.79
N ILE A 78 -1.08 1.84 -14.26
CA ILE A 78 -2.25 2.18 -13.47
C ILE A 78 -3.31 2.78 -14.39
N GLU A 79 -4.51 2.23 -14.32
CA GLU A 79 -5.67 2.80 -15.00
C GLU A 79 -6.36 3.78 -14.05
N PHE A 80 -6.34 5.05 -14.41
CA PHE A 80 -7.09 6.11 -13.75
C PHE A 80 -8.39 6.38 -14.50
N VAL A 81 -9.43 6.77 -13.76
CA VAL A 81 -10.56 7.52 -14.30
C VAL A 81 -10.34 8.98 -13.92
N GLY A 82 -10.46 9.89 -14.87
CA GLY A 82 -10.16 11.32 -14.68
C GLY A 82 -8.66 11.66 -14.79
N GLU A 83 -8.31 12.92 -14.53
CA GLU A 83 -6.93 13.42 -14.56
C GLU A 83 -6.28 13.27 -13.18
N PRO A 84 -5.30 12.34 -13.00
CA PRO A 84 -4.66 12.10 -11.71
C PRO A 84 -3.92 13.33 -11.17
N PHE A 85 -3.84 13.42 -9.84
CA PHE A 85 -3.03 14.42 -9.16
C PHE A 85 -1.52 14.09 -9.26
N GLY A 86 -0.67 15.12 -9.38
CA GLY A 86 0.80 15.01 -9.33
C GLY A 86 1.50 15.19 -10.67
N SER A 87 2.83 15.11 -10.66
CA SER A 87 3.67 15.19 -11.87
C SER A 87 3.88 13.80 -12.45
N TYR A 88 3.48 13.58 -13.71
CA TYR A 88 3.80 12.36 -14.45
C TYR A 88 5.31 12.24 -14.63
N PHE A 89 5.90 11.16 -14.11
CA PHE A 89 7.22 10.76 -14.58
C PHE A 89 7.04 10.06 -15.92
N LYS A 90 7.43 10.73 -17.02
CA LYS A 90 7.67 10.06 -18.31
C LYS A 90 9.05 9.41 -18.20
N PRO A 91 9.18 8.09 -18.02
CA PRO A 91 10.50 7.49 -17.99
C PRO A 91 11.16 7.71 -19.36
N HIS A 92 12.48 7.87 -19.37
CA HIS A 92 13.24 7.88 -20.61
C HIS A 92 12.89 6.66 -21.48
N PRO A 93 12.88 6.79 -22.82
CA PRO A 93 12.22 5.84 -23.74
C PRO A 93 12.76 4.41 -23.70
N ASP A 94 13.93 4.20 -23.12
CA ASP A 94 14.68 2.95 -23.26
C ASP A 94 14.24 1.87 -22.24
N GLN A 95 13.40 2.21 -21.25
CA GLN A 95 12.89 1.26 -20.24
C GLN A 95 11.40 1.43 -19.90
N ALA A 96 10.69 2.38 -20.51
CA ALA A 96 9.27 2.55 -20.27
C ALA A 96 8.48 1.39 -20.92
N GLN A 97 8.01 0.46 -20.09
CA GLN A 97 6.98 -0.49 -20.54
C GLN A 97 5.78 0.30 -21.09
N GLN A 98 5.17 -0.21 -22.15
CA GLN A 98 4.03 0.41 -22.85
C GLN A 98 2.86 0.63 -21.88
N GLY A 99 2.79 1.84 -21.34
CA GLY A 99 1.85 2.25 -20.31
C GLY A 99 1.48 3.71 -20.47
N LYS A 100 0.18 4.01 -20.44
CA LYS A 100 -0.29 5.41 -20.54
C LYS A 100 0.14 6.24 -19.33
N ASN A 101 0.20 5.63 -18.14
CA ASN A 101 0.58 6.26 -16.88
C ASN A 101 1.50 5.32 -16.07
N VAL A 102 2.65 5.84 -15.62
CA VAL A 102 3.56 5.16 -14.70
C VAL A 102 3.50 5.88 -13.36
N ILE A 103 3.26 5.13 -12.28
CA ILE A 103 3.43 5.64 -10.92
C ILE A 103 4.50 4.85 -10.20
N SER A 104 5.34 5.56 -9.46
CA SER A 104 6.26 4.95 -8.53
C SER A 104 5.54 4.62 -7.23
N ARG A 105 5.84 3.46 -6.65
CA ARG A 105 5.32 3.04 -5.35
C ARG A 105 6.46 2.62 -4.44
N ILE A 106 6.33 2.88 -3.16
CA ILE A 106 7.29 2.47 -2.13
C ILE A 106 7.12 0.97 -1.88
N ALA A 107 8.19 0.23 -2.17
CA ALA A 107 8.34 -1.19 -1.96
C ALA A 107 9.27 -1.47 -0.78
N VAL A 108 9.07 -2.61 -0.12
CA VAL A 108 9.92 -3.09 0.95
C VAL A 108 10.92 -4.12 0.43
N TYR A 109 12.15 -4.02 0.93
CA TYR A 109 13.26 -4.91 0.64
C TYR A 109 13.92 -5.37 1.93
N GLN A 110 14.52 -6.55 1.90
CA GLN A 110 15.46 -7.02 2.91
C GLN A 110 16.87 -6.97 2.33
N THR A 111 17.83 -6.57 3.15
CA THR A 111 19.25 -6.83 2.89
C THR A 111 19.67 -8.06 3.68
N SER A 112 20.19 -9.07 2.99
CA SER A 112 20.75 -10.28 3.60
C SER A 112 22.05 -10.65 2.90
N LYS A 113 23.14 -10.76 3.66
CA LYS A 113 24.49 -11.07 3.14
C LYS A 113 24.92 -10.15 1.98
N GLY A 114 24.58 -8.86 2.06
CA GLY A 114 24.90 -7.86 1.04
C GLY A 114 24.05 -7.95 -0.23
N LYS A 115 23.10 -8.88 -0.31
CA LYS A 115 22.13 -8.97 -1.41
C LYS A 115 20.81 -8.34 -0.97
N LYS A 116 20.27 -7.48 -1.82
CA LYS A 116 18.97 -6.87 -1.65
C LYS A 116 17.90 -7.71 -2.34
N GLU A 117 16.85 -8.05 -1.61
CA GLU A 117 15.76 -8.90 -2.09
C GLU A 117 14.42 -8.18 -1.83
N SER A 118 13.53 -8.18 -2.84
CA SER A 118 12.20 -7.59 -2.68
C SER A 118 11.33 -8.52 -1.83
N LEU A 119 10.58 -7.93 -0.89
CA LEU A 119 9.60 -8.66 -0.09
C LEU A 119 8.18 -8.52 -0.63
N ILE A 120 7.98 -7.93 -1.81
CA ILE A 120 6.68 -7.93 -2.47
C ILE A 120 6.36 -9.36 -2.91
N ASN A 121 5.21 -9.88 -2.51
CA ASN A 121 4.79 -11.21 -2.89
C ASN A 121 4.16 -11.21 -4.29
N THR A 122 4.99 -11.48 -5.30
CA THR A 122 4.54 -11.73 -6.69
C THR A 122 4.51 -13.21 -7.05
N HIS A 123 5.07 -14.09 -6.21
CA HIS A 123 5.23 -15.51 -6.52
C HIS A 123 3.97 -16.33 -6.24
N ASP A 124 3.14 -15.91 -5.29
CA ASP A 124 1.92 -16.62 -4.93
C ASP A 124 0.72 -16.33 -5.84
N VAL A 125 0.87 -15.50 -6.89
CA VAL A 125 -0.25 -15.10 -7.77
C VAL A 125 -0.98 -16.30 -8.34
N SER A 126 -0.26 -17.26 -8.94
CA SER A 126 -0.86 -18.47 -9.53
C SER A 126 -1.57 -19.34 -8.48
N ASN A 127 -0.94 -19.50 -7.32
CA ASN A 127 -1.49 -20.30 -6.22
C ASN A 127 -2.75 -19.64 -5.64
N ALA A 128 -2.75 -18.32 -5.45
CA ALA A 128 -3.90 -17.56 -4.98
C ALA A 128 -5.07 -17.64 -5.98
N GLN A 129 -4.80 -17.57 -7.29
CA GLN A 129 -5.82 -17.73 -8.33
C GLN A 129 -6.43 -19.14 -8.33
N LEU A 130 -5.62 -20.17 -8.14
CA LEU A 130 -6.10 -21.55 -8.00
C LEU A 130 -6.93 -21.72 -6.74
N PHE A 131 -6.44 -21.22 -5.60
CA PHE A 131 -7.15 -21.24 -4.33
C PHE A 131 -8.55 -20.65 -4.45
N LEU A 132 -8.69 -19.46 -5.06
CA LEU A 132 -10.01 -18.83 -5.24
C LEU A 132 -11.01 -19.69 -6.02
N LYS A 133 -10.54 -20.54 -6.95
CA LYS A 133 -11.40 -21.43 -7.75
C LYS A 133 -11.89 -22.66 -6.99
N VAL A 134 -11.14 -23.11 -5.98
CA VAL A 134 -11.38 -24.40 -5.32
C VAL A 134 -11.73 -24.28 -3.84
N GLN A 135 -11.51 -23.12 -3.21
CA GLN A 135 -11.66 -22.92 -1.76
C GLN A 135 -13.03 -23.32 -1.19
N ASP A 136 -14.11 -23.19 -1.97
CA ASP A 136 -15.47 -23.51 -1.51
C ASP A 136 -15.74 -25.03 -1.48
N LYS A 137 -14.88 -25.83 -2.11
CA LYS A 137 -14.92 -27.29 -2.12
C LYS A 137 -13.87 -27.92 -1.19
N MET A 138 -13.01 -27.10 -0.59
CA MET A 138 -11.97 -27.57 0.31
C MET A 138 -12.53 -27.89 1.70
N GLU A 139 -11.94 -28.88 2.36
CA GLU A 139 -12.17 -29.13 3.77
C GLU A 139 -11.65 -27.93 4.59
N ALA A 140 -12.35 -27.60 5.69
CA ALA A 140 -12.13 -26.34 6.41
C ALA A 140 -10.71 -26.23 6.98
N SER A 141 -10.12 -27.33 7.45
CA SER A 141 -8.76 -27.35 7.97
C SER A 141 -7.71 -27.10 6.88
N ILE A 142 -7.88 -27.71 5.71
CA ILE A 142 -7.02 -27.47 4.52
C ILE A 142 -7.13 -26.01 4.09
N ARG A 143 -8.36 -25.50 3.96
CA ARG A 143 -8.60 -24.11 3.58
C ARG A 143 -7.91 -23.14 4.53
N LYS A 144 -8.01 -23.39 5.84
CA LYS A 144 -7.34 -22.58 6.86
C LYS A 144 -5.82 -22.62 6.71
N LYS A 145 -5.24 -23.80 6.48
CA LYS A 145 -3.79 -23.95 6.29
C LYS A 145 -3.29 -23.16 5.08
N GLU A 146 -3.95 -23.29 3.94
CA GLU A 146 -3.60 -22.52 2.72
C GLU A 146 -3.69 -21.01 2.96
N LEU A 147 -4.74 -20.55 3.67
CA LEU A 147 -4.87 -19.14 4.05
C LEU A 147 -3.75 -18.69 4.99
N ASP A 148 -3.37 -19.51 5.97
CA ASP A 148 -2.27 -19.20 6.89
C ASP A 148 -0.93 -19.12 6.14
N ASP A 149 -0.72 -19.96 5.11
CA ASP A 149 0.48 -19.94 4.26
C ASP A 149 0.59 -18.65 3.43
N PHE A 150 -0.50 -18.18 2.80
CA PHE A 150 -0.50 -16.88 2.08
C PHE A 150 -0.18 -15.69 2.98
N HIS A 151 -0.59 -15.77 4.26
CA HIS A 151 -0.40 -14.68 5.23
C HIS A 151 0.78 -14.89 6.17
N LYS A 152 1.63 -15.90 5.93
CA LYS A 152 2.69 -16.28 6.88
C LYS A 152 3.61 -15.12 7.24
N ASP A 153 3.89 -14.22 6.30
CA ASP A 153 4.80 -13.07 6.48
C ASP A 153 4.06 -11.75 6.71
N VAL A 154 2.74 -11.81 6.87
CA VAL A 154 1.88 -10.65 7.14
C VAL A 154 1.67 -10.48 8.64
N ALA A 155 1.81 -9.24 9.11
CA ALA A 155 1.43 -8.79 10.43
C ALA A 155 0.19 -7.90 10.36
N LYS A 156 -0.86 -8.28 11.09
CA LYS A 156 -2.00 -7.41 11.35
C LYS A 156 -1.62 -6.42 12.47
N LYS A 157 -1.76 -5.13 12.19
CA LYS A 157 -1.42 -4.04 13.13
C LYS A 157 -2.67 -3.24 13.43
N GLU A 158 -2.80 -2.79 14.67
CA GLU A 158 -3.75 -1.73 15.03
C GLU A 158 -3.36 -0.43 14.32
N VAL A 159 -4.36 0.40 13.98
CA VAL A 159 -4.16 1.60 13.15
C VAL A 159 -3.13 2.55 13.75
N SER A 160 -3.22 2.85 15.05
CA SER A 160 -2.29 3.77 15.72
C SER A 160 -0.85 3.24 15.75
N VAL A 161 -0.68 1.93 15.90
CA VAL A 161 0.62 1.25 15.82
C VAL A 161 1.18 1.30 14.40
N ALA A 162 0.32 1.17 13.38
CA ALA A 162 0.72 1.28 11.99
C ALA A 162 1.19 2.69 11.62
N CYS A 163 0.46 3.73 12.03
CA CYS A 163 0.82 5.13 11.78
C CYS A 163 2.20 5.49 12.39
N ASN A 164 2.37 5.24 13.70
CA ASN A 164 3.63 5.52 14.39
C ASN A 164 4.78 4.61 13.93
N GLY A 165 4.46 3.48 13.30
CA GLY A 165 5.45 2.62 12.68
C GLY A 165 6.23 3.31 11.56
N CYS A 166 5.63 4.25 10.85
CA CYS A 166 6.28 5.03 9.78
C CYS A 166 6.55 6.49 10.19
N HIS A 167 5.56 7.14 10.82
CA HIS A 167 5.58 8.57 11.14
C HIS A 167 6.05 8.80 12.57
N ALA A 168 7.31 8.46 12.83
CA ALA A 168 7.95 8.71 14.12
C ALA A 168 9.46 8.84 13.92
N ALA A 169 10.14 9.50 14.86
CA ALA A 169 11.59 9.69 14.79
C ALA A 169 12.39 8.38 14.73
N LYS A 170 11.80 7.28 15.25
CA LYS A 170 12.33 5.91 15.16
C LYS A 170 11.45 5.00 14.30
N GLY A 171 10.69 5.60 13.39
CA GLY A 171 9.86 4.87 12.42
C GLY A 171 10.72 4.10 11.42
N ILE A 172 10.08 3.20 10.68
CA ILE A 172 10.73 2.37 9.66
C ILE A 172 11.07 3.15 8.39
N MET A 173 10.51 4.35 8.21
CA MET A 173 10.66 5.15 7.00
C MET A 173 11.80 6.16 7.15
N ASP A 174 12.78 6.05 6.27
CA ASP A 174 13.81 7.06 6.06
C ASP A 174 13.36 7.97 4.91
N PHE A 175 12.66 9.06 5.25
CA PHE A 175 12.06 9.94 4.26
C PHE A 175 13.09 10.69 3.41
N GLU A 176 14.26 11.02 3.97
CA GLU A 176 15.34 11.66 3.21
C GLU A 176 15.89 10.71 2.14
N LYS A 177 16.11 9.43 2.48
CA LYS A 177 16.49 8.41 1.48
C LYS A 177 15.41 8.15 0.44
N LEU A 178 14.15 8.40 0.77
CA LEU A 178 13.04 8.37 -0.18
C LEU A 178 12.94 9.63 -1.06
N GLY A 179 13.85 10.59 -0.89
CA GLY A 179 13.97 11.78 -1.72
C GLY A 179 13.15 12.98 -1.26
N PHE A 180 12.60 12.96 -0.03
CA PHE A 180 11.98 14.15 0.55
C PHE A 180 13.06 15.11 1.07
N ASP A 181 12.86 16.41 0.90
CA ASP A 181 13.74 17.40 1.53
C ASP A 181 13.61 17.37 3.06
N GLU A 182 14.61 17.91 3.76
CA GLU A 182 14.70 17.91 5.23
C GLU A 182 13.43 18.44 5.91
N LYS A 183 12.86 19.55 5.40
CA LYS A 183 11.65 20.16 5.98
C LYS A 183 10.45 19.23 5.82
N LYS A 184 10.32 18.62 4.65
CA LYS A 184 9.22 17.69 4.36
C LYS A 184 9.39 16.38 5.13
N ALA A 185 10.61 15.86 5.24
CA ALA A 185 10.93 14.67 6.02
C ALA A 185 10.60 14.90 7.50
N ASP A 186 11.03 16.02 8.08
CA ASP A 186 10.71 16.39 9.47
C ASP A 186 9.18 16.50 9.67
N HIS A 187 8.48 17.15 8.74
CA HIS A 187 7.03 17.24 8.82
C HIS A 187 6.36 15.86 8.76
N LEU A 188 6.81 14.96 7.89
CA LEU A 188 6.28 13.59 7.77
C LEU A 188 6.56 12.76 9.04
N VAL A 189 7.70 12.97 9.69
CA VAL A 189 8.04 12.32 10.97
C VAL A 189 7.18 12.83 12.12
N ASN A 190 6.87 14.13 12.14
CA ASN A 190 6.22 14.80 13.27
C ASN A 190 4.73 15.08 13.07
N ILE A 191 4.06 14.39 12.13
CA ILE A 191 2.61 14.50 12.00
C ILE A 191 1.96 14.03 13.31
N ASP A 192 1.14 14.87 13.96
CA ASP A 192 0.37 14.48 15.16
C ASP A 192 -0.81 13.55 14.80
N LEU A 193 -0.51 12.39 14.21
CA LEU A 193 -1.48 11.37 13.82
C LEU A 193 -2.20 10.79 15.03
N LYS A 194 -1.51 10.69 16.18
CA LYS A 194 -2.12 10.19 17.42
C LYS A 194 -3.20 11.15 17.92
N GLY A 195 -2.94 12.46 17.94
CA GLY A 195 -3.95 13.47 18.22
C GLY A 195 -5.10 13.38 17.22
N LEU A 196 -4.77 13.26 15.94
CA LEU A 196 -5.71 13.18 14.81
C LEU A 196 -6.69 12.00 14.91
N VAL A 197 -6.18 10.80 15.23
CA VAL A 197 -6.94 9.55 15.23
C VAL A 197 -7.62 9.28 16.58
N ASP A 198 -6.97 9.64 17.69
CA ASP A 198 -7.49 9.31 19.04
C ASP A 198 -8.35 10.42 19.65
N LYS A 199 -8.12 11.71 19.30
CA LYS A 199 -8.79 12.84 19.99
C LYS A 199 -9.96 13.44 19.22
N TYR A 200 -9.97 13.37 17.89
CA TYR A 200 -10.97 14.08 17.09
C TYR A 200 -12.04 13.12 16.54
N LYS A 201 -13.28 13.27 17.03
CA LYS A 201 -14.48 12.62 16.43
C LYS A 201 -14.89 13.27 15.11
N THR A 202 -14.47 14.51 14.87
CA THR A 202 -14.73 15.28 13.65
C THR A 202 -13.41 15.90 13.21
N PHE A 203 -12.96 15.51 12.02
CA PHE A 203 -11.69 15.93 11.46
C PHE A 203 -11.89 17.23 10.68
N PHE A 204 -11.23 18.30 11.11
CA PHE A 204 -11.04 19.49 10.27
C PHE A 204 -9.63 19.41 9.71
N PHE A 205 -9.45 19.56 8.40
CA PHE A 205 -8.14 19.75 7.78
C PHE A 205 -7.75 21.22 7.94
N PRO A 206 -6.94 21.63 8.93
CA PRO A 206 -6.39 22.98 8.91
C PRO A 206 -5.39 23.01 7.75
N HIS A 207 -5.47 24.03 6.90
CA HIS A 207 -4.65 24.28 5.71
C HIS A 207 -3.27 23.57 5.70
N LEU A 208 -3.24 22.31 5.25
CA LEU A 208 -2.03 21.46 5.23
C LEU A 208 -1.08 21.82 4.08
N PHE A 209 -1.52 22.66 3.16
CA PHE A 209 -0.74 23.13 2.04
C PHE A 209 -0.87 24.66 1.98
N PRO A 210 0.25 25.41 1.94
CA PRO A 210 0.19 26.82 1.62
C PRO A 210 -0.43 27.01 0.23
N ARG A 211 -1.24 28.07 0.08
CA ARG A 211 -1.77 28.48 -1.23
C ARG A 211 -0.64 28.97 -2.13
#